data_AF-A0A527TLK3-F1
#
_entry.id   AF-A0A527TLK3-F1
#
_cell.length_a   1.000
_cell.length_b   1.000
_cell.length_c   1.000
_cell.angle_alpha   90.00
_cell.angle_beta   90.00
_cell.angle_gamma   90.00
#
_symmetry.space_group_name_H-M   'P 1'
#
loop_
_entity.id
_entity.type
_entity.pdbx_description
1 polymer ?
#
loop_
_entity_poly.entity_id
_entity_poly.type
_entity_poly.pdbx_seq_one_letter_code
_entity_poly.pdbx_strand_id
1 'polypeptide(L)' 'YFPRALFDTPFDYEEFAKRDGLIGHAGITVFDDTADMLKQARFAMEFCAIESCGKCTPCRIGSTRGVEVLD' A
#
# COMPACT_ATOMS: atom_id res chain seq x y z
N TYR A 1 4.61 2.58 -1.17
CA TYR A 1 5.99 2.19 -0.82
C TYR A 1 6.88 3.41 -0.85
N PHE A 2 7.75 3.57 0.14
CA PHE A 2 8.66 4.72 0.20
C PHE A 2 10.01 4.31 -0.39
N PRO A 3 10.42 4.84 -1.56
CA PRO A 3 11.67 4.42 -2.21
C PRO A 3 12.90 4.95 -1.47
N ARG A 4 14.03 4.24 -1.59
CA ARG A 4 15.32 4.62 -0.98
C ARG A 4 15.72 6.07 -1.21
N ALA A 5 15.44 6.62 -2.40
CA ALA A 5 15.74 8.00 -2.77
C ALA A 5 15.02 9.06 -1.91
N LEU A 6 14.02 8.67 -1.12
CA LEU A 6 13.29 9.57 -0.22
C LEU A 6 13.61 9.33 1.27
N PHE A 7 14.52 8.41 1.62
CA PHE A 7 14.77 8.03 3.01
C PHE A 7 15.29 9.16 3.92
N ASP A 8 15.86 10.21 3.34
CA ASP A 8 16.29 11.39 4.07
C ASP A 8 15.14 12.38 4.38
N THR A 9 13.90 12.05 4.00
CA THR A 9 12.73 12.85 4.37
C THR A 9 12.59 12.83 5.89
N PRO A 10 12.50 14.00 6.56
CA PRO A 10 12.30 14.06 8.01
C PRO A 10 11.07 13.24 8.40
N PHE A 11 11.19 12.41 9.44
CA PHE A 11 10.12 11.54 9.91
C PHE A 11 9.07 12.35 10.69
N ASP A 12 8.27 13.09 9.93
CA ASP A 12 7.28 14.07 10.35
C ASP A 12 6.02 13.95 9.47
N TYR A 13 4.84 14.21 10.03
CA TYR A 13 3.56 14.00 9.34
C TYR A 13 3.44 14.85 8.07
N GLU A 14 3.74 16.14 8.19
CA GLU A 14 3.63 17.09 7.09
C GLU A 14 4.71 16.87 6.03
N GLU A 15 5.94 16.54 6.44
CA GLU A 15 7.03 16.24 5.50
C GLU A 15 6.78 14.97 4.67
N PHE A 16 6.21 13.92 5.28
CA PHE A 16 5.82 12.71 4.55
C PHE A 16 4.61 12.95 3.63
N ALA A 17 3.61 13.70 4.09
CA ALA A 17 2.43 14.02 3.29
C ALA A 17 2.79 14.79 2.00
N LYS A 18 3.78 15.69 2.05
CA LYS A 18 4.32 16.40 0.86
C LYS A 18 4.94 15.49 -0.20
N ARG A 19 5.23 14.23 0.14
CA ARG A 19 5.87 13.23 -0.71
C ARG A 19 4.96 12.04 -1.03
N ASP A 20 3.63 12.21 -0.88
CA ASP A 20 2.63 11.15 -0.99
C ASP A 20 2.88 9.95 -0.06
N GLY A 21 3.61 10.19 1.03
CA GLY A 21 3.89 9.23 2.09
C GLY A 21 2.84 9.28 3.20
N LEU A 22 2.79 8.20 4.00
CA LEU A 22 1.92 8.09 5.16
C LEU A 22 2.70 7.50 6.34
N ILE A 23 2.76 8.21 7.47
CA ILE A 23 3.37 7.69 8.71
C ILE A 23 2.43 6.70 9.41
N GLY A 24 1.12 6.98 9.42
CA GLY A 24 0.15 6.16 10.14
C GLY A 24 0.51 6.02 11.62
N HIS A 25 0.57 4.80 12.14
CA HIS A 25 0.95 4.51 13.52
C HIS A 25 2.48 4.33 13.72
N ALA A 26 3.28 4.92 12.84
CA ALA A 26 4.75 4.82 12.84
C ALA A 26 5.32 3.38 12.75
N GLY A 27 4.55 2.45 12.17
CA GLY A 27 5.03 1.11 11.84
C GLY A 27 5.94 1.14 10.61
N ILE A 28 7.07 0.44 10.66
CA ILE A 28 8.06 0.39 9.57
C ILE A 28 8.20 -1.05 9.09
N THR A 29 7.83 -1.30 7.83
CA THR A 29 8.04 -2.59 7.14
C THR A 29 9.07 -2.40 6.04
N VAL A 30 10.18 -3.13 6.12
CA VAL A 30 11.29 -3.03 5.16
C VAL A 30 11.26 -4.23 4.21
N PHE A 31 11.43 -3.96 2.92
CA PHE A 31 11.58 -4.96 1.86
C PHE A 31 12.99 -4.82 1.30
N ASP A 32 13.68 -5.95 1.09
CA ASP A 32 14.96 -5.96 0.38
C ASP A 32 14.76 -6.10 -1.14
N ASP A 33 15.85 -6.23 -1.88
CA ASP A 33 15.83 -6.31 -3.34
C ASP A 33 15.23 -7.65 -3.87
N THR A 34 14.82 -8.59 -3.00
CA THR A 34 14.13 -9.84 -3.39
C THR A 34 12.62 -9.70 -3.47
N ALA A 35 12.07 -8.56 -3.03
CA ALA A 35 10.63 -8.31 -3.01
C ALA A 35 10.06 -8.12 -4.42
N ASP A 36 8.95 -8.79 -4.69
CA ASP A 36 8.17 -8.63 -5.92
C ASP A 36 7.05 -7.61 -5.70
N MET A 37 7.21 -6.41 -6.28
CA MET A 37 6.26 -5.31 -6.10
C MET A 37 4.91 -5.55 -6.81
N LEU A 38 4.86 -6.42 -7.82
CA LEU A 38 3.60 -6.83 -8.45
C LEU A 38 2.79 -7.70 -7.49
N LYS A 39 3.45 -8.67 -6.84
CA LYS A 39 2.81 -9.48 -5.78
C LYS A 39 2.35 -8.64 -4.60
N GLN A 40 3.10 -7.60 -4.24
CA GLN A 40 2.68 -6.65 -3.21
C GLN A 40 1.42 -5.85 -3.61
N ALA A 41 1.34 -5.38 -4.86
CA ALA A 41 0.16 -4.70 -5.36
C ALA A 41 -1.07 -5.63 -5.36
N ARG A 42 -0.88 -6.88 -5.79
CA ARG A 42 -1.91 -7.93 -5.74
C ARG A 42 -2.37 -8.19 -4.31
N PHE A 43 -1.44 -8.35 -3.37
CA PHE A 43 -1.74 -8.56 -1.95
C PHE A 43 -2.53 -7.39 -1.35
N ALA A 44 -2.21 -6.14 -1.69
CA ALA A 44 -2.97 -4.99 -1.21
C ALA A 44 -4.44 -5.02 -1.66
N MET A 45 -4.70 -5.44 -2.91
CA MET A 45 -6.05 -5.65 -3.42
C MET A 45 -6.76 -6.82 -2.71
N GLU A 46 -6.06 -7.94 -2.52
CA GLU A 46 -6.59 -9.11 -1.80
C GLU A 46 -6.95 -8.80 -0.36
N PHE A 47 -6.08 -8.09 0.37
CA PHE A 47 -6.35 -7.65 1.73
C PHE A 47 -7.60 -6.77 1.80
N CYS A 48 -7.74 -5.82 0.86
CA CYS A 48 -8.94 -4.99 0.75
C CYS A 48 -10.21 -5.81 0.46
N ALA A 49 -10.11 -6.86 -0.36
CA ALA A 49 -11.23 -7.75 -0.65
C ALA A 49 -11.65 -8.57 0.57
N ILE A 50 -10.69 -9.12 1.32
CA ILE A 50 -10.93 -9.94 2.51
C ILE A 50 -11.52 -9.10 3.65
N GLU A 51 -10.95 -7.93 3.91
CA GLU A 51 -11.32 -7.08 5.06
C GLU A 51 -12.39 -6.04 4.73
N SER A 52 -12.99 -6.10 3.54
CA SER A 52 -14.02 -5.15 3.15
C SER A 52 -15.21 -5.20 4.10
N CYS A 53 -15.61 -4.06 4.67
CA CYS A 53 -16.88 -3.94 5.41
C CYS A 53 -18.12 -4.11 4.50
N GLY A 54 -17.92 -4.13 3.18
CA GLY A 54 -18.92 -4.43 2.17
C GLY A 54 -19.76 -3.24 1.68
N LYS A 55 -19.62 -2.06 2.29
CA LYS A 55 -20.48 -0.89 2.02
C LYS A 55 -20.27 -0.27 0.63
N CYS A 56 -19.02 -0.11 0.19
CA CYS A 56 -18.69 0.61 -1.04
C CYS A 56 -18.35 -0.37 -2.18
N THR A 57 -19.01 -0.27 -3.33
CA THR A 57 -18.77 -1.15 -4.49
C THR A 57 -17.30 -1.20 -4.93
N PRO A 58 -16.56 -0.08 -5.03
CA PRO A 58 -15.14 -0.13 -5.40
C PRO A 58 -14.30 -0.95 -4.41
N CYS A 59 -14.62 -0.89 -3.12
CA CYS A 59 -13.89 -1.62 -2.08
C CYS A 59 -14.29 -3.09 -2.02
N ARG A 60 -15.59 -3.42 -2.09
CA ARG A 60 -16.07 -4.82 -1.97
C ARG A 60 -15.83 -5.63 -3.24
N ILE A 61 -15.96 -5.00 -4.41
CA ILE A 61 -15.92 -5.68 -5.72
C ILE A 61 -14.72 -5.23 -6.53
N GLY A 62 -14.38 -3.94 -6.52
CA GLY A 62 -13.24 -3.45 -7.29
C GLY A 62 -11.91 -4.06 -6.84
N SER A 63 -11.75 -4.34 -5.54
CA SER A 63 -10.58 -5.05 -5.00
C SER A 63 -10.43 -6.46 -5.57
N THR A 64 -11.52 -7.25 -5.68
CA THR A 64 -11.46 -8.59 -6.27
C THR A 64 -11.13 -8.55 -7.76
N ARG A 65 -11.68 -7.57 -8.50
CA ARG A 65 -11.30 -7.35 -9.91
C ARG A 65 -9.86 -6.86 -10.04
N GLY A 66 -9.37 -6.10 -9.07
CA GLY A 66 -7.97 -5.69 -8.98
C GLY A 66 -7.03 -6.89 -8.83
N VAL A 67 -7.39 -7.88 -8.00
CA VAL A 67 -6.66 -9.14 -7.90
C VAL A 67 -6.63 -9.86 -9.26
N GLU A 68 -7.79 -10.03 -9.91
CA GLU A 68 -7.92 -10.69 -11.22
C GLU A 68 -7.06 -10.04 -12.33
N VAL A 69 -6.92 -8.70 -12.31
CA VAL A 69 -6.10 -7.98 -13.29
C VAL A 69 -4.59 -8.13 -13.03
N LEU A 70 -4.20 -8.40 -11.78
CA LEU A 70 -2.80 -8.51 -11.37
C LEU A 70 -2.29 -9.97 -11.37
N ASP A 71 -3.17 -10.94 -11.59
CA ASP A 71 -2.87 -12.36 -11.82
C ASP A 71 -2.45 -12.63 -13.29
#